data_AF-M0GXI9-F1
#
_entry.id   AF-M0GXI9-F1
#
_cell.length_a   1.000
_cell.length_b   1.000
_cell.length_c   1.000
_cell.angle_alpha   90.00
_cell.angle_beta   90.00
_cell.angle_gamma   90.00
#
_symmetry.space_group_name_H-M   'P 1'
#
loop_
_entity.id
_entity.type
_entity.pdbx_description
1 polymer ?
#
loop_
_entity_poly.entity_id
_entity_poly.type
_entity_poly.pdbx_seq_one_letter_code
_entity_poly.pdbx_strand_id
1 'polypeptide(L)'
;MPAVFTTPPPLDAGDRVAVVAPSRPIDESQLDRACARLRDVFSLDPVVFESARRDWEWLRDNPAARAEDVMAAFEDPSIRGVIAVTGGDDQLRILPHLDPARLTASPTRFFGFSDNDNLRLFLWTHGVVSYGATLHPTLTVDPEIRPYVERYLRRAFFERSLGVVEPAPEWTDDWFDFDTEEPREWRDNPGRTWRGDERVTGRLWGGNFSVVKWHLQTGRYLPNPDELDGAVLALETSEDVPLPREVRYTLRSMGERGLLERFDGVVVGRPRTYSPELEWEPPADYGAQLRAELLSVLDAYNPDATAVFDVEFGHADPAVPLPLGAKATLDPAVERLRID
;
A
#
# COMPACT_ATOMS: atom_id res chain seq x y z
N MET A 1 6.70 2.37 26.38
CA MET A 1 6.92 3.62 25.64
C MET A 1 6.48 3.37 24.21
N PRO A 2 5.72 4.27 23.57
CA PRO A 2 5.31 4.07 22.18
C PRO A 2 6.54 3.90 21.28
N ALA A 3 6.44 3.07 20.24
CA ALA A 3 7.53 2.86 19.29
C ALA A 3 7.98 4.21 18.69
N VAL A 4 9.29 4.46 18.69
CA VAL A 4 9.86 5.61 17.98
C VAL A 4 9.85 5.27 16.50
N PHE A 5 9.03 5.96 15.72
CA PHE A 5 9.00 5.79 14.27
C PHE A 5 10.15 6.54 13.60
N THR A 6 10.83 5.83 12.71
CA THR A 6 11.85 6.34 11.79
C THR A 6 11.23 6.44 10.41
N THR A 7 11.20 7.66 9.87
CA THR A 7 10.99 7.88 8.44
C THR A 7 12.34 7.78 7.74
N PRO A 8 12.58 6.76 6.90
CA PRO A 8 13.86 6.64 6.21
C PRO A 8 14.14 7.87 5.34
N PRO A 9 15.43 8.25 5.17
CA PRO A 9 15.80 9.45 4.42
C PRO A 9 15.27 9.39 2.98
N PRO A 10 14.94 10.53 2.36
CA PRO A 10 14.69 10.60 0.93
C PRO A 10 15.87 10.07 0.11
N LEU A 11 15.57 9.61 -1.10
CA LEU A 11 16.55 9.30 -2.13
C LEU A 11 17.10 10.59 -2.74
N ASP A 12 18.24 10.49 -3.42
CA ASP A 12 18.82 11.49 -4.29
C ASP A 12 18.94 10.95 -5.73
N ALA A 13 19.08 11.83 -6.72
CA ALA A 13 19.36 11.41 -8.08
C ALA A 13 20.71 10.67 -8.15
N GLY A 14 20.73 9.51 -8.81
CA GLY A 14 21.86 8.59 -8.90
C GLY A 14 21.90 7.53 -7.79
N ASP A 15 21.01 7.60 -6.80
CA ASP A 15 20.94 6.60 -5.75
C ASP A 15 20.56 5.22 -6.31
N ARG A 16 21.20 4.18 -5.75
CA ARG A 16 20.91 2.79 -6.11
C ARG A 16 19.69 2.31 -5.35
N VAL A 17 18.76 1.69 -6.07
CA VAL A 17 17.55 1.10 -5.50
C VAL A 17 17.50 -0.40 -5.77
N ALA A 18 17.40 -1.21 -4.72
CA ALA A 18 17.29 -2.65 -4.86
C ALA A 18 15.90 -3.03 -5.39
N VAL A 19 15.86 -3.91 -6.38
CA VAL A 19 14.63 -4.51 -6.91
C VAL A 19 14.56 -5.96 -6.47
N VAL A 20 13.53 -6.29 -5.68
CA VAL A 20 13.34 -7.60 -5.02
C VAL A 20 11.96 -8.18 -5.33
N ALA A 21 11.81 -9.51 -5.29
CA ALA A 21 10.51 -10.19 -5.43
C ALA A 21 10.12 -10.94 -4.15
N PRO A 22 9.61 -10.23 -3.12
CA PRO A 22 9.20 -10.85 -1.87
C PRO A 22 7.86 -11.58 -1.98
N SER A 23 7.09 -11.36 -3.07
CA SER A 23 5.83 -12.04 -3.37
C SER A 23 5.90 -12.74 -4.74
N ARG A 24 5.08 -12.38 -5.73
CA ARG A 24 5.09 -12.96 -7.09
C ARG A 24 6.21 -12.37 -7.97
N PRO A 25 6.62 -13.07 -9.05
CA PRO A 25 7.48 -12.50 -10.08
C PRO A 25 6.68 -11.59 -11.02
N ILE A 26 7.39 -10.90 -11.91
CA ILE A 26 6.85 -10.20 -13.08
C ILE A 26 7.58 -10.66 -14.34
N ASP A 27 7.00 -10.39 -15.51
CA ASP A 27 7.65 -10.72 -16.78
C ASP A 27 8.93 -9.90 -17.00
N GLU A 28 9.91 -10.47 -17.71
CA GLU A 28 11.21 -9.81 -17.96
C GLU A 28 11.03 -8.48 -18.70
N SER A 29 10.10 -8.40 -19.67
CA SER A 29 9.78 -7.16 -20.37
C SER A 29 9.19 -6.08 -19.45
N GLN A 30 8.39 -6.47 -18.47
CA GLN A 30 7.83 -5.57 -17.46
C GLN A 30 8.92 -5.08 -16.52
N LEU A 31 9.82 -5.98 -16.08
CA LEU A 31 10.98 -5.63 -15.25
C LEU A 31 11.90 -4.63 -15.96
N ASP A 32 12.22 -4.88 -17.23
CA ASP A 32 13.05 -4.00 -18.05
C ASP A 32 12.42 -2.62 -18.22
N ARG A 33 11.12 -2.57 -18.52
CA ARG A 33 10.35 -1.31 -18.65
C ARG A 33 10.35 -0.51 -17.35
N ALA A 34 10.09 -1.15 -16.22
CA ALA A 34 10.09 -0.48 -14.93
C ALA A 34 11.49 0.01 -14.53
N CYS A 35 12.52 -0.81 -14.74
CA CYS A 35 13.91 -0.42 -14.51
C CYS A 35 14.34 0.75 -15.42
N ALA A 36 13.90 0.78 -16.69
CA ALA A 36 14.12 1.91 -17.58
C ALA A 36 13.45 3.18 -17.05
N ARG A 37 12.19 3.11 -16.61
CA ARG A 37 11.48 4.26 -16.02
C ARG A 37 12.14 4.79 -14.75
N LEU A 38 12.62 3.90 -13.87
CA LEU A 38 13.41 4.31 -12.69
C LEU A 38 14.65 5.13 -13.10
N ARG A 39 15.39 4.67 -14.11
CA ARG A 39 16.58 5.37 -14.64
C ARG A 39 16.23 6.67 -15.34
N ASP A 40 15.32 6.62 -16.29
CA ASP A 40 15.13 7.68 -17.27
C ASP A 40 14.21 8.80 -16.76
N VAL A 41 13.21 8.47 -15.93
CA VAL A 41 12.25 9.44 -15.38
C VAL A 41 12.67 9.93 -13.99
N PHE A 42 13.12 9.02 -13.13
CA PHE A 42 13.44 9.33 -11.73
C PHE A 42 14.96 9.47 -11.47
N SER A 43 15.82 9.15 -12.43
CA SER A 43 17.28 9.19 -12.25
C SER A 43 17.76 8.31 -11.09
N LEU A 44 17.16 7.13 -10.92
CA LEU A 44 17.55 6.12 -9.93
C LEU A 44 18.27 4.95 -10.63
N ASP A 45 19.24 4.31 -9.95
CA ASP A 45 19.98 3.16 -10.48
C ASP A 45 19.41 1.83 -9.94
N PRO A 46 18.55 1.11 -10.68
CA PRO A 46 17.96 -0.13 -10.21
C PRO A 46 18.99 -1.27 -10.16
N VAL A 47 19.09 -1.92 -9.01
CA VAL A 47 19.92 -3.09 -8.77
C VAL A 47 19.01 -4.29 -8.58
N VAL A 48 18.91 -5.14 -9.60
CA VAL A 48 18.05 -6.34 -9.57
C VAL A 48 18.71 -7.44 -8.74
N PHE A 49 18.04 -7.85 -7.66
CA PHE A 49 18.47 -8.92 -6.76
C PHE A 49 18.10 -10.31 -7.31
N GLU A 50 18.43 -11.39 -6.59
CA GLU A 50 18.24 -12.76 -7.09
C GLU A 50 16.75 -13.08 -7.26
N SER A 51 15.93 -12.87 -6.24
CA SER A 51 14.49 -13.13 -6.22
C SER A 51 13.76 -12.50 -7.40
N ALA A 52 14.13 -11.28 -7.78
CA ALA A 52 13.53 -10.57 -8.91
C ALA A 52 13.85 -11.18 -10.29
N ARG A 53 14.76 -12.15 -10.37
CA ARG A 53 15.07 -12.93 -11.59
C ARG A 53 14.51 -14.35 -11.56
N ARG A 54 13.81 -14.73 -10.50
CA ARG A 54 13.32 -16.11 -10.29
C ARG A 54 11.88 -16.25 -10.76
N ASP A 55 11.54 -17.43 -11.24
CA ASP A 55 10.17 -17.77 -11.60
C ASP A 55 9.30 -18.04 -10.36
N TRP A 56 8.00 -18.23 -10.61
CA TRP A 56 7.04 -18.43 -9.54
C TRP A 56 7.28 -19.74 -8.75
N GLU A 57 7.70 -20.81 -9.43
CA GLU A 57 7.96 -22.10 -8.79
C GLU A 57 9.09 -21.98 -7.77
N TRP A 58 10.20 -21.35 -8.17
CA TRP A 58 11.32 -21.10 -7.28
C TRP A 58 10.92 -20.19 -6.11
N LEU A 59 10.20 -19.09 -6.36
CA LEU A 59 9.81 -18.15 -5.30
C LEU A 59 8.91 -18.83 -4.26
N ARG A 60 7.93 -19.62 -4.72
CA ARG A 60 7.03 -20.38 -3.85
C ARG A 60 7.79 -21.38 -2.96
N ASP A 61 8.84 -22.00 -3.47
CA ASP A 61 9.60 -23.02 -2.76
C ASP A 61 10.70 -22.42 -1.86
N ASN A 62 11.03 -21.13 -2.03
CA ASN A 62 12.14 -20.45 -1.33
C ASN A 62 11.73 -19.17 -0.56
N PRO A 63 10.77 -19.23 0.40
CA PRO A 63 10.40 -18.06 1.20
C PRO A 63 11.55 -17.48 2.03
N ALA A 64 12.47 -18.33 2.52
CA ALA A 64 13.65 -17.87 3.25
C ALA A 64 14.62 -17.07 2.37
N ALA A 65 14.80 -17.46 1.10
CA ALA A 65 15.66 -16.74 0.18
C ALA A 65 15.04 -15.38 -0.23
N ARG A 66 13.71 -15.32 -0.39
CA ARG A 66 13.00 -14.05 -0.58
C ARG A 66 13.19 -13.08 0.60
N ALA A 67 13.09 -13.59 1.83
CA ALA A 67 13.36 -12.78 3.03
C ALA A 67 14.83 -12.33 3.11
N GLU A 68 15.77 -13.20 2.75
CA GLU A 68 17.20 -12.87 2.73
C GLU A 68 17.51 -11.75 1.75
N ASP A 69 16.94 -11.76 0.55
CA ASP A 69 17.11 -10.69 -0.43
C ASP A 69 16.64 -9.33 0.11
N VAL A 70 15.50 -9.30 0.82
CA VAL A 70 15.02 -8.07 1.47
C VAL A 70 16.00 -7.60 2.54
N MET A 71 16.46 -8.49 3.42
CA MET A 71 17.39 -8.13 4.49
C MET A 71 18.75 -7.68 3.95
N ALA A 72 19.31 -8.40 2.97
CA ALA A 72 20.56 -8.05 2.31
C ALA A 72 20.46 -6.67 1.62
N ALA A 73 19.32 -6.35 1.01
CA ALA A 73 19.08 -5.04 0.42
C ALA A 73 19.02 -3.90 1.46
N PHE A 74 18.49 -4.16 2.66
CA PHE A 74 18.50 -3.20 3.77
C PHE A 74 19.89 -3.00 4.39
N GLU A 75 20.73 -4.05 4.38
CA GLU A 75 22.06 -4.02 4.98
C GLU A 75 23.15 -3.46 4.05
N ASP A 76 22.96 -3.53 2.74
CA ASP A 76 23.91 -3.00 1.77
C ASP A 76 23.95 -1.46 1.83
N PRO A 77 25.04 -0.83 2.32
CA PRO A 77 25.12 0.61 2.47
C PRO A 77 25.16 1.36 1.13
N SER A 78 25.34 0.64 0.00
CA SER A 78 25.24 1.22 -1.34
C SER A 78 23.79 1.33 -1.84
N ILE A 79 22.84 0.66 -1.19
CA ILE A 79 21.42 0.69 -1.52
C ILE A 79 20.71 1.74 -0.66
N ARG A 80 19.99 2.66 -1.32
CA ARG A 80 19.31 3.79 -0.66
C ARG A 80 17.79 3.66 -0.64
N GLY A 81 17.25 2.65 -1.32
CA GLY A 81 15.85 2.23 -1.24
C GLY A 81 15.66 0.81 -1.78
N VAL A 82 14.55 0.17 -1.41
CA VAL A 82 14.17 -1.19 -1.81
C VAL A 82 12.76 -1.14 -2.38
N ILE A 83 12.56 -1.67 -3.58
CA ILE A 83 11.26 -1.71 -4.25
C ILE A 83 10.89 -3.15 -4.63
N ALA A 84 9.70 -3.57 -4.23
CA ALA A 84 9.15 -4.87 -4.61
C ALA A 84 8.68 -4.85 -6.08
N VAL A 85 8.92 -5.95 -6.80
CA VAL A 85 8.50 -6.06 -8.21
C VAL A 85 6.98 -6.03 -8.36
N THR A 86 6.23 -6.72 -7.51
CA THR A 86 4.75 -6.74 -7.52
C THR A 86 4.18 -7.30 -6.19
N GLY A 87 2.86 -7.34 -6.07
CA GLY A 87 2.10 -8.02 -5.01
C GLY A 87 1.97 -9.53 -5.22
N GLY A 88 0.93 -10.15 -4.66
CA GLY A 88 0.67 -11.59 -4.71
C GLY A 88 -0.20 -12.07 -3.56
N ASP A 89 0.11 -13.22 -2.98
CA ASP A 89 -0.78 -13.87 -2.00
C ASP A 89 -0.10 -14.73 -0.92
N ASP A 90 1.23 -14.77 -0.87
CA ASP A 90 1.96 -15.71 -0.01
C ASP A 90 3.06 -15.08 0.87
N GLN A 91 3.17 -13.74 0.90
CA GLN A 91 4.22 -13.05 1.67
C GLN A 91 4.14 -13.32 3.19
N LEU A 92 3.00 -13.75 3.73
CA LEU A 92 2.91 -14.28 5.10
C LEU A 92 3.98 -15.36 5.40
N ARG A 93 4.41 -16.12 4.38
CA ARG A 93 5.41 -17.19 4.49
C ARG A 93 6.83 -16.65 4.61
N ILE A 94 7.11 -15.40 4.22
CA ILE A 94 8.45 -14.82 4.36
C ILE A 94 8.65 -14.19 5.74
N LEU A 95 7.58 -13.71 6.40
CA LEU A 95 7.67 -13.00 7.67
C LEU A 95 8.43 -13.77 8.78
N PRO A 96 8.26 -15.10 8.95
CA PRO A 96 9.02 -15.87 9.95
C PRO A 96 10.54 -15.92 9.70
N HIS A 97 11.00 -15.55 8.51
CA HIS A 97 12.41 -15.55 8.13
C HIS A 97 13.07 -14.16 8.23
N LEU A 98 12.30 -13.11 8.51
CA LEU A 98 12.82 -11.76 8.68
C LEU A 98 13.41 -11.57 10.08
N ASP A 99 14.62 -11.04 10.12
CA ASP A 99 15.23 -10.53 11.35
C ASP A 99 14.98 -9.02 11.46
N PRO A 100 14.19 -8.57 12.44
CA PRO A 100 13.90 -7.15 12.59
C PRO A 100 15.14 -6.32 12.92
N ALA A 101 16.18 -6.88 13.54
CA ALA A 101 17.41 -6.15 13.81
C ALA A 101 18.13 -5.76 12.52
N ARG A 102 18.12 -6.64 11.51
CA ARG A 102 18.72 -6.37 10.19
C ARG A 102 17.99 -5.26 9.45
N LEU A 103 16.66 -5.21 9.56
CA LEU A 103 15.83 -4.19 8.92
C LEU A 103 15.82 -2.83 9.64
N THR A 104 16.18 -2.80 10.93
CA THR A 104 16.14 -1.58 11.77
C THR A 104 17.51 -1.00 12.09
N ALA A 105 18.61 -1.70 11.83
CA ALA A 105 19.96 -1.21 12.10
C ALA A 105 20.32 0.05 11.29
N SER A 106 19.88 0.12 10.03
CA SER A 106 20.05 1.28 9.14
C SER A 106 18.87 1.35 8.17
N PRO A 107 17.68 1.77 8.63
CA PRO A 107 16.45 1.64 7.85
C PRO A 107 16.52 2.50 6.59
N THR A 108 16.14 1.88 5.47
CA THR A 108 16.05 2.49 4.14
C THR A 108 14.59 2.57 3.68
N ARG A 109 14.29 3.27 2.59
CA ARG A 109 12.91 3.33 2.08
C ARG A 109 12.51 1.98 1.49
N PHE A 110 11.45 1.38 2.00
CA PHE A 110 10.81 0.24 1.34
C PHE A 110 9.55 0.67 0.60
N PHE A 111 9.42 0.23 -0.65
CA PHE A 111 8.27 0.42 -1.52
C PHE A 111 7.63 -0.94 -1.81
N GLY A 112 6.39 -1.12 -1.35
CA GLY A 112 5.54 -2.23 -1.73
C GLY A 112 4.06 -1.87 -1.53
N PHE A 113 3.14 -2.49 -2.26
CA PHE A 113 1.71 -2.43 -1.96
C PHE A 113 1.06 -3.80 -2.21
N SER A 114 -0.23 -3.92 -1.87
CA SER A 114 -1.00 -5.18 -1.96
C SER A 114 -0.45 -6.20 -0.97
N ASP A 115 -0.08 -7.41 -1.41
CA ASP A 115 0.52 -8.44 -0.55
C ASP A 115 1.79 -7.97 0.19
N ASN A 116 2.48 -6.97 -0.35
CA ASN A 116 3.61 -6.36 0.35
C ASN A 116 3.23 -5.66 1.66
N ASP A 117 1.94 -5.43 1.91
CA ASP A 117 1.48 -4.92 3.19
C ASP A 117 1.81 -5.88 4.36
N ASN A 118 2.08 -7.16 4.10
CA ASN A 118 2.61 -8.07 5.12
C ASN A 118 3.94 -7.55 5.68
N LEU A 119 4.90 -7.27 4.78
CA LEU A 119 6.21 -6.70 5.14
C LEU A 119 6.07 -5.26 5.66
N ARG A 120 5.13 -4.47 5.13
CA ARG A 120 4.93 -3.09 5.60
C ARG A 120 4.36 -3.02 7.00
N LEU A 121 3.43 -3.90 7.36
CA LEU A 121 2.93 -4.05 8.73
C LEU A 121 4.01 -4.58 9.65
N PHE A 122 4.86 -5.50 9.19
CA PHE A 122 6.04 -5.94 9.94
C PHE A 122 6.98 -4.75 10.24
N LEU A 123 7.35 -3.97 9.22
CA LEU A 123 8.16 -2.76 9.39
C LEU A 123 7.51 -1.74 10.33
N TRP A 124 6.18 -1.57 10.24
CA TRP A 124 5.42 -0.73 11.14
C TRP A 124 5.57 -1.16 12.60
N THR A 125 5.45 -2.46 12.90
CA THR A 125 5.64 -2.98 14.27
C THR A 125 7.06 -2.78 14.82
N HIS A 126 8.01 -2.49 13.93
CA HIS A 126 9.39 -2.15 14.26
C HIS A 126 9.71 -0.67 14.08
N GLY A 127 8.69 0.18 13.95
CA GLY A 127 8.83 1.63 13.89
C GLY A 127 9.48 2.15 12.60
N VAL A 128 9.34 1.47 11.47
CA VAL A 128 9.90 1.91 10.18
C VAL A 128 8.77 2.28 9.22
N VAL A 129 8.83 3.49 8.68
CA VAL A 129 7.85 3.98 7.68
C VAL A 129 8.13 3.35 6.31
N SER A 130 7.06 2.91 5.62
CA SER A 130 7.13 2.26 4.30
C SER A 130 6.06 2.75 3.33
N TYR A 131 6.34 2.73 2.03
CA TYR A 131 5.58 3.42 0.99
C TYR A 131 4.79 2.46 0.09
N GLY A 132 3.56 2.83 -0.24
CA GLY A 132 2.60 2.02 -1.00
C GLY A 132 2.80 2.01 -2.52
N ALA A 133 3.90 1.47 -3.03
CA ALA A 133 4.14 1.34 -4.49
C ALA A 133 5.04 0.15 -4.83
N THR A 134 4.92 -0.41 -6.02
CA THR A 134 5.76 -1.50 -6.54
C THR A 134 6.27 -1.13 -7.94
N LEU A 135 7.05 -2.00 -8.59
CA LEU A 135 7.31 -1.83 -10.02
C LEU A 135 6.05 -2.07 -10.85
N HIS A 136 5.47 -3.25 -10.77
CA HIS A 136 4.19 -3.58 -11.38
C HIS A 136 3.06 -3.47 -10.35
N PRO A 137 1.94 -2.82 -10.66
CA PRO A 137 1.62 -2.13 -11.92
C PRO A 137 2.22 -0.72 -12.07
N THR A 138 2.62 -0.06 -10.98
CA THR A 138 2.84 1.41 -10.92
C THR A 138 3.73 1.99 -12.01
N LEU A 139 4.79 1.29 -12.39
CA LEU A 139 5.79 1.69 -13.39
C LEU A 139 5.76 0.84 -14.65
N THR A 140 4.86 -0.14 -14.77
CA THR A 140 4.82 -1.02 -15.94
C THR A 140 3.63 -0.76 -16.85
N VAL A 141 2.50 -0.30 -16.29
CA VAL A 141 1.28 -0.04 -17.05
C VAL A 141 1.32 1.30 -17.75
N ASP A 142 0.41 1.46 -18.73
CA ASP A 142 0.26 2.60 -19.64
C ASP A 142 1.52 2.93 -20.44
N PRO A 143 1.43 3.45 -21.68
CA PRO A 143 2.60 3.87 -22.45
C PRO A 143 3.50 4.88 -21.72
N GLU A 144 2.91 5.81 -20.98
CA GLU A 144 3.60 6.87 -20.22
C GLU A 144 3.15 6.89 -18.76
N ILE A 145 4.01 7.33 -17.85
CA ILE A 145 3.63 7.54 -16.46
C ILE A 145 2.70 8.76 -16.38
N ARG A 146 1.49 8.56 -15.88
CA ARG A 146 0.50 9.64 -15.71
C ARG A 146 1.08 10.73 -14.78
N PRO A 147 0.88 12.04 -15.08
CA PRO A 147 1.45 13.14 -14.28
C PRO A 147 1.10 13.10 -12.79
N TYR A 148 -0.11 12.63 -12.44
CA TYR A 148 -0.53 12.46 -11.05
C TYR A 148 0.35 11.42 -10.32
N VAL A 149 0.58 10.27 -10.95
CA VAL A 149 1.40 9.18 -10.39
C VAL A 149 2.85 9.62 -10.28
N GLU A 150 3.42 10.23 -11.34
CA GLU A 150 4.79 10.75 -11.31
C GLU A 150 4.99 11.76 -10.17
N ARG A 151 4.06 12.71 -9.98
CA ARG A 151 4.12 13.71 -8.91
C ARG A 151 4.26 13.05 -7.53
N TYR A 152 3.42 12.08 -7.21
CA TYR A 152 3.46 11.46 -5.88
C TYR A 152 4.58 10.43 -5.73
N LEU A 153 5.03 9.78 -6.81
CA LEU A 153 6.26 9.01 -6.79
C LEU A 153 7.48 9.90 -6.53
N ARG A 154 7.58 11.08 -7.14
CA ARG A 154 8.66 12.04 -6.86
C ARG A 154 8.65 12.47 -5.39
N ARG A 155 7.49 12.77 -4.82
CA ARG A 155 7.38 13.06 -3.37
C ARG A 155 7.80 11.87 -2.52
N ALA A 156 7.36 10.66 -2.89
CA ALA A 156 7.68 9.44 -2.17
C ALA A 156 9.16 9.01 -2.31
N PHE A 157 9.84 9.37 -3.40
CA PHE A 157 11.28 9.11 -3.56
C PHE A 157 12.13 10.20 -2.91
N PHE A 158 11.86 11.47 -3.23
CA PHE A 158 12.80 12.57 -3.01
C PHE A 158 12.38 13.55 -1.90
N GLU A 159 11.19 13.39 -1.31
CA GLU A 159 10.70 14.28 -0.26
C GLU A 159 10.46 13.55 1.07
N ARG A 160 10.43 14.32 2.16
CA ARG A 160 10.15 13.80 3.51
C ARG A 160 8.68 13.47 3.73
N SER A 161 7.79 14.03 2.92
CA SER A 161 6.35 14.08 3.12
C SER A 161 5.65 14.01 1.76
N LEU A 162 4.48 13.37 1.67
CA LEU A 162 3.63 13.51 0.46
C LEU A 162 2.87 14.84 0.42
N GLY A 163 2.86 15.58 1.53
CA GLY A 163 2.13 16.83 1.67
C GLY A 163 0.62 16.63 1.58
N VAL A 164 -0.07 17.60 0.97
CA VAL A 164 -1.51 17.47 0.68
C VAL A 164 -1.69 16.49 -0.48
N VAL A 165 -2.53 15.49 -0.25
CA VAL A 165 -2.99 14.56 -1.28
C VAL A 165 -4.19 15.20 -1.98
N GLU A 166 -3.93 15.93 -3.05
CA GLU A 166 -4.93 16.48 -3.97
C GLU A 166 -5.74 15.36 -4.63
N PRO A 167 -7.08 15.47 -4.74
CA PRO A 167 -7.88 14.52 -5.52
C PRO A 167 -7.41 14.42 -6.98
N ALA A 168 -7.44 13.22 -7.55
CA ALA A 168 -7.17 13.06 -8.98
C ALA A 168 -8.40 13.53 -9.79
N PRO A 169 -8.22 14.19 -10.96
CA PRO A 169 -9.36 14.61 -11.78
C PRO A 169 -10.08 13.43 -12.46
N GLU A 170 -9.34 12.36 -12.73
CA GLU A 170 -9.82 11.15 -13.40
C GLU A 170 -9.33 9.92 -12.64
N TRP A 171 -10.01 8.80 -12.83
CA TRP A 171 -9.62 7.51 -12.28
C TRP A 171 -9.91 6.38 -13.27
N THR A 172 -9.33 5.21 -13.02
CA THR A 172 -9.58 3.97 -13.75
C THR A 172 -9.43 2.76 -12.84
N ASP A 173 -10.28 1.77 -13.03
CA ASP A 173 -10.09 0.40 -12.56
C ASP A 173 -9.97 -0.59 -13.73
N ASP A 174 -9.77 -0.07 -14.93
CA ASP A 174 -9.56 -0.86 -16.13
C ASP A 174 -8.24 -1.63 -16.05
N TRP A 175 -8.21 -2.78 -16.71
CA TRP A 175 -7.04 -3.65 -16.72
C TRP A 175 -6.12 -3.27 -17.88
N PHE A 176 -4.82 -3.14 -17.61
CA PHE A 176 -3.85 -2.90 -18.68
C PHE A 176 -3.49 -4.23 -19.35
N ASP A 177 -3.86 -4.37 -20.62
CA ASP A 177 -3.49 -5.53 -21.43
C ASP A 177 -2.09 -5.33 -22.04
N PHE A 178 -1.13 -6.16 -21.63
CA PHE A 178 0.24 -6.12 -22.12
C PHE A 178 0.42 -6.73 -23.51
N ASP A 179 -0.54 -7.52 -23.99
CA ASP A 179 -0.48 -8.10 -25.34
C ASP A 179 -0.85 -7.07 -26.40
N THR A 180 -1.81 -6.19 -26.09
CA THR A 180 -2.31 -5.15 -27.02
C THR A 180 -1.72 -3.77 -26.73
N GLU A 181 -1.31 -3.50 -25.49
CA GLU A 181 -0.91 -2.19 -24.98
C GLU A 181 -1.91 -1.06 -25.26
N GLU A 182 -3.20 -1.40 -25.42
CA GLU A 182 -4.24 -0.41 -25.66
C GLU A 182 -4.38 0.55 -24.46
N PRO A 183 -4.62 1.85 -24.70
CA PRO A 183 -4.87 2.79 -23.62
C PRO A 183 -6.09 2.39 -22.80
N ARG A 184 -5.92 2.32 -21.48
CA ARG A 184 -7.01 2.07 -20.53
C ARG A 184 -8.10 3.13 -20.62
N GLU A 185 -9.33 2.76 -20.30
CA GLU A 185 -10.45 3.69 -20.18
C GLU A 185 -10.34 4.49 -18.86
N TRP A 186 -10.30 5.81 -18.97
CA TRP A 186 -10.31 6.73 -17.82
C TRP A 186 -11.65 7.45 -17.72
N ARG A 187 -12.09 7.70 -16.49
CA ARG A 187 -13.39 8.30 -16.18
C ARG A 187 -13.22 9.47 -15.22
N ASP A 188 -14.13 10.45 -15.28
CA ASP A 188 -14.17 11.55 -14.33
C ASP A 188 -14.22 11.02 -12.88
N ASN A 189 -13.40 11.60 -12.00
CA ASN A 189 -13.40 11.25 -10.59
C ASN A 189 -14.57 11.96 -9.88
N PRO A 190 -15.55 11.22 -9.31
CA PRO A 190 -16.68 11.81 -8.60
C PRO A 190 -16.29 12.49 -7.28
N GLY A 191 -15.02 12.43 -6.88
CA GLY A 191 -14.51 12.99 -5.64
C GLY A 191 -14.55 12.01 -4.47
N ARG A 192 -14.15 12.52 -3.31
CA ARG A 192 -14.06 11.79 -2.05
C ARG A 192 -15.33 11.99 -1.23
N THR A 193 -15.71 10.98 -0.45
CA THR A 193 -16.83 11.09 0.50
C THR A 193 -16.29 11.26 1.92
N TRP A 194 -16.74 12.27 2.66
CA TRP A 194 -16.32 12.55 4.04
C TRP A 194 -17.39 12.17 5.07
N ARG A 195 -16.94 11.78 6.27
CA ARG A 195 -17.75 11.54 7.48
C ARG A 195 -17.10 12.25 8.67
N GLY A 196 -17.93 12.85 9.51
CA GLY A 196 -17.49 13.59 10.69
C GLY A 196 -17.13 15.04 10.36
N ASP A 197 -16.94 15.83 11.40
CA ASP A 197 -16.61 17.26 11.36
C ASP A 197 -15.32 17.61 12.12
N GLU A 198 -14.81 16.67 12.91
CA GLU A 198 -13.58 16.84 13.68
C GLU A 198 -12.34 16.64 12.84
N ARG A 199 -11.36 17.52 13.03
CA ARG A 199 -10.02 17.37 12.46
C ARG A 199 -9.21 16.42 13.33
N VAL A 200 -8.68 15.36 12.72
CA VAL A 200 -7.88 14.34 13.42
C VAL A 200 -6.50 14.20 12.81
N THR A 201 -5.50 13.85 13.63
CA THR A 201 -4.13 13.57 13.18
C THR A 201 -3.60 12.33 13.89
N GLY A 202 -3.25 11.30 13.12
CA GLY A 202 -2.77 10.03 13.66
C GLY A 202 -1.77 9.33 12.74
N ARG A 203 -1.10 8.29 13.24
CA ARG A 203 -0.22 7.47 12.40
C ARG A 203 -1.03 6.53 11.52
N LEU A 204 -0.66 6.41 10.25
CA LEU A 204 -1.29 5.47 9.33
C LEU A 204 -0.94 4.03 9.72
N TRP A 205 -1.96 3.18 9.85
CA TRP A 205 -1.83 1.73 10.02
C TRP A 205 -2.90 1.02 9.17
N GLY A 206 -2.56 -0.13 8.59
CA GLY A 206 -3.47 -0.90 7.73
C GLY A 206 -2.85 -1.16 6.36
N GLY A 207 -3.60 -0.93 5.28
CA GLY A 207 -3.23 -1.25 3.90
C GLY A 207 -4.30 -2.08 3.21
N ASN A 208 -3.88 -3.11 2.50
CA ASN A 208 -4.73 -4.07 1.83
C ASN A 208 -5.61 -4.83 2.83
N PHE A 209 -6.92 -4.86 2.56
CA PHE A 209 -7.93 -5.49 3.39
C PHE A 209 -7.64 -6.99 3.63
N SER A 210 -7.26 -7.73 2.60
CA SER A 210 -6.99 -9.17 2.70
C SER A 210 -5.78 -9.44 3.60
N VAL A 211 -4.73 -8.63 3.47
CA VAL A 211 -3.55 -8.71 4.33
C VAL A 211 -3.88 -8.37 5.79
N VAL A 212 -4.60 -7.27 6.03
CA VAL A 212 -5.05 -6.90 7.39
C VAL A 212 -5.89 -8.03 7.99
N LYS A 213 -6.82 -8.61 7.22
CA LYS A 213 -7.62 -9.77 7.62
C LYS A 213 -6.74 -10.96 8.00
N TRP A 214 -5.70 -11.29 7.23
CA TRP A 214 -4.81 -12.40 7.54
C TRP A 214 -3.99 -12.18 8.81
N HIS A 215 -3.45 -10.97 9.03
CA HIS A 215 -2.77 -10.63 10.27
C HIS A 215 -3.73 -10.74 11.48
N LEU A 216 -4.97 -10.28 11.33
CA LEU A 216 -6.01 -10.43 12.35
C LEU A 216 -6.33 -11.90 12.66
N GLN A 217 -6.38 -12.77 11.64
CA GLN A 217 -6.66 -14.21 11.78
C GLN A 217 -5.49 -14.99 12.39
N THR A 218 -4.26 -14.67 12.01
CA THR A 218 -3.07 -15.34 12.56
C THR A 218 -2.71 -14.84 13.95
N GLY A 219 -3.12 -13.61 14.30
CA GLY A 219 -2.74 -12.96 15.55
C GLY A 219 -1.24 -12.66 15.64
N ARG A 220 -0.54 -12.61 14.50
CA ARG A 220 0.92 -12.38 14.41
C ARG A 220 1.22 -11.09 13.65
N TYR A 221 2.38 -10.50 13.93
CA TYR A 221 2.87 -9.28 13.28
C TYR A 221 1.83 -8.14 13.31
N LEU A 222 1.13 -8.05 14.43
CA LEU A 222 0.22 -6.97 14.77
C LEU A 222 0.88 -6.15 15.87
N PRO A 223 0.65 -4.82 15.90
CA PRO A 223 1.10 -4.02 17.02
C PRO A 223 0.33 -4.37 18.29
N ASN A 224 0.86 -3.94 19.43
CA ASN A 224 0.05 -3.92 20.64
C ASN A 224 -1.14 -2.96 20.40
N PRO A 225 -2.39 -3.34 20.72
CA PRO A 225 -3.55 -2.46 20.53
C PRO A 225 -3.35 -1.02 21.03
N ASP A 226 -2.66 -0.79 22.15
CA ASP A 226 -2.41 0.55 22.70
C ASP A 226 -1.52 1.43 21.79
N GLU A 227 -0.79 0.84 20.85
CA GLU A 227 -0.03 1.58 19.84
C GLU A 227 -0.90 2.13 18.71
N LEU A 228 -2.17 1.70 18.63
CA LEU A 228 -3.16 2.17 17.68
C LEU A 228 -4.01 3.33 18.21
N ASP A 229 -3.87 3.71 19.49
CA ASP A 229 -4.64 4.79 20.09
C ASP A 229 -4.37 6.12 19.36
N GLY A 230 -5.42 6.71 18.80
CA GLY A 230 -5.37 7.92 17.99
C GLY A 230 -4.75 7.73 16.60
N ALA A 231 -4.59 6.48 16.14
CA ALA A 231 -4.08 6.18 14.80
C ALA A 231 -5.12 6.47 13.70
N VAL A 232 -4.68 6.43 12.45
CA VAL A 232 -5.53 6.50 11.27
C VAL A 232 -5.52 5.14 10.58
N LEU A 233 -6.68 4.48 10.50
CA LEU A 233 -6.85 3.22 9.78
C LEU A 233 -6.88 3.48 8.28
N ALA A 234 -5.91 2.95 7.54
CA ALA A 234 -5.92 2.93 6.08
C ALA A 234 -6.43 1.58 5.58
N LEU A 235 -7.45 1.54 4.73
CA LEU A 235 -7.97 0.30 4.14
C LEU A 235 -8.24 0.45 2.65
N GLU A 236 -7.83 -0.54 1.87
CA GLU A 236 -8.15 -0.66 0.45
C GLU A 236 -8.45 -2.13 0.09
N THR A 237 -9.13 -2.39 -1.02
CA THR A 237 -9.43 -3.77 -1.47
C THR A 237 -8.69 -4.12 -2.76
N SER A 238 -8.20 -5.35 -2.85
CA SER A 238 -7.49 -5.93 -4.00
C SER A 238 -8.38 -6.14 -5.23
N GLU A 239 -7.73 -6.58 -6.30
CA GLU A 239 -8.28 -7.16 -7.52
C GLU A 239 -9.18 -8.38 -7.29
N ASP A 240 -9.15 -8.99 -6.10
CA ASP A 240 -10.08 -10.06 -5.71
C ASP A 240 -11.53 -9.57 -5.56
N VAL A 241 -11.72 -8.26 -5.46
CA VAL A 241 -13.02 -7.58 -5.26
C VAL A 241 -13.86 -8.33 -4.20
N PRO A 242 -13.50 -8.26 -2.90
CA PRO A 242 -14.16 -9.06 -1.88
C PRO A 242 -15.64 -8.69 -1.75
N LEU A 243 -16.48 -9.65 -1.39
CA LEU A 243 -17.90 -9.36 -1.16
C LEU A 243 -18.04 -8.31 -0.03
N PRO A 244 -18.90 -7.28 -0.17
CA PRO A 244 -19.04 -6.24 0.86
C PRO A 244 -19.35 -6.79 2.27
N ARG A 245 -20.12 -7.89 2.33
CA ARG A 245 -20.41 -8.60 3.58
C ARG A 245 -19.17 -9.18 4.28
N GLU A 246 -18.16 -9.60 3.52
CA GLU A 246 -16.91 -10.13 4.08
C GLU A 246 -16.09 -9.02 4.73
N VAL A 247 -16.05 -7.84 4.08
CA VAL A 247 -15.46 -6.63 4.66
C VAL A 247 -16.16 -6.29 5.96
N ARG A 248 -17.50 -6.25 5.96
CA ARG A 248 -18.30 -6.07 7.19
C ARG A 248 -17.92 -7.08 8.28
N TYR A 249 -17.86 -8.38 7.98
CA TYR A 249 -17.62 -9.40 9.01
C TYR A 249 -16.22 -9.28 9.63
N THR A 250 -15.21 -9.01 8.82
CA THR A 250 -13.85 -8.76 9.31
C THR A 250 -13.80 -7.53 10.20
N LEU A 251 -14.40 -6.41 9.78
CA LEU A 251 -14.38 -5.17 10.57
C LEU A 251 -15.22 -5.28 11.83
N ARG A 252 -16.36 -5.98 11.81
CA ARG A 252 -17.08 -6.33 13.05
C ARG A 252 -16.20 -7.12 14.01
N SER A 253 -15.46 -8.10 13.51
CA SER A 253 -14.52 -8.88 14.33
C SER A 253 -13.40 -8.01 14.91
N MET A 254 -12.96 -6.99 14.18
CA MET A 254 -12.01 -5.98 14.66
C MET A 254 -12.64 -5.08 15.74
N GLY A 255 -13.92 -4.69 15.58
CA GLY A 255 -14.70 -3.96 16.56
C GLY A 255 -14.91 -4.75 17.87
N GLU A 256 -15.31 -6.02 17.79
CA GLU A 256 -15.47 -6.92 18.95
C GLU A 256 -14.16 -7.16 19.71
N ARG A 257 -13.01 -6.94 19.05
CA ARG A 257 -11.68 -6.98 19.68
C ARG A 257 -11.27 -5.65 20.34
N GLY A 258 -12.12 -4.63 20.31
CA GLY A 258 -11.81 -3.28 20.81
C GLY A 258 -10.70 -2.58 20.01
N LEU A 259 -10.52 -2.95 18.73
CA LEU A 259 -9.51 -2.34 17.87
C LEU A 259 -10.05 -1.12 17.13
N LEU A 260 -11.29 -1.19 16.61
CA LEU A 260 -11.83 -0.11 15.80
C LEU A 260 -12.00 1.21 16.55
N GLU A 261 -12.37 1.16 17.83
CA GLU A 261 -12.55 2.35 18.70
C GLU A 261 -11.27 3.15 18.94
N ARG A 262 -10.09 2.58 18.62
CA ARG A 262 -8.78 3.21 18.87
C ARG A 262 -8.37 4.16 17.76
N PHE A 263 -9.01 4.10 16.60
CA PHE A 263 -8.66 4.93 15.46
C PHE A 263 -9.48 6.23 15.47
N ASP A 264 -8.80 7.38 15.56
CA ASP A 264 -9.46 8.68 15.43
C ASP A 264 -9.87 8.96 13.97
N GLY A 265 -9.14 8.36 13.02
CA GLY A 265 -9.34 8.56 11.59
C GLY A 265 -9.44 7.27 10.79
N VAL A 266 -10.20 7.30 9.69
CA VAL A 266 -10.28 6.21 8.71
C VAL A 266 -10.11 6.75 7.29
N VAL A 267 -9.22 6.14 6.52
CA VAL A 267 -8.92 6.48 5.13
C VAL A 267 -9.18 5.23 4.29
N VAL A 268 -10.15 5.29 3.37
CA VAL A 268 -10.52 4.17 2.52
C VAL A 268 -10.20 4.46 1.06
N GLY A 269 -9.44 3.57 0.45
CA GLY A 269 -9.03 3.64 -0.95
C GLY A 269 -10.23 3.42 -1.86
N ARG A 270 -10.21 4.04 -3.05
CA ARG A 270 -11.22 3.75 -4.07
C ARG A 270 -11.15 2.27 -4.44
N PRO A 271 -12.26 1.52 -4.33
CA PRO A 271 -12.22 0.11 -4.67
C PRO A 271 -12.11 -0.08 -6.18
N ARG A 272 -11.27 -1.04 -6.59
CA ARG A 272 -11.37 -1.66 -7.91
C ARG A 272 -12.66 -2.47 -7.98
N THR A 273 -13.33 -2.45 -9.14
CA THR A 273 -14.61 -3.17 -9.33
C THR A 273 -14.52 -4.29 -10.38
N TYR A 274 -13.33 -4.50 -10.93
CA TYR A 274 -13.11 -5.46 -12.01
C TYR A 274 -11.68 -6.03 -11.99
N SER A 275 -11.57 -7.31 -12.35
CA SER A 275 -10.32 -8.00 -12.68
C SER A 275 -10.61 -9.10 -13.73
N PRO A 276 -9.71 -9.38 -14.67
CA PRO A 276 -9.89 -10.48 -15.64
C PRO A 276 -10.05 -11.86 -15.00
N GLU A 277 -9.43 -12.06 -13.82
CA GLU A 277 -9.47 -13.33 -13.08
C GLU A 277 -10.68 -13.43 -12.13
N LEU A 278 -11.54 -12.40 -12.08
CA LEU A 278 -12.62 -12.34 -11.12
C LEU A 278 -13.71 -13.39 -11.44
N GLU A 279 -13.99 -14.27 -10.48
CA GLU A 279 -14.94 -15.38 -10.63
C GLU A 279 -16.42 -14.96 -10.46
N TRP A 280 -16.69 -13.67 -10.20
CA TRP A 280 -18.01 -13.14 -10.00
C TRP A 280 -18.15 -11.75 -10.60
N GLU A 281 -19.39 -11.27 -10.77
CA GLU A 281 -19.68 -9.96 -11.34
C GLU A 281 -20.16 -9.00 -10.24
N PRO A 282 -19.31 -8.03 -9.83
CA PRO A 282 -19.69 -6.99 -8.89
C PRO A 282 -20.84 -6.16 -9.46
N PRO A 283 -21.85 -5.81 -8.65
CA PRO A 283 -22.92 -4.95 -9.11
C PRO A 283 -22.38 -3.55 -9.44
N ALA A 284 -23.05 -2.83 -10.35
CA ALA A 284 -22.62 -1.49 -10.78
C ALA A 284 -22.46 -0.48 -9.63
N ASP A 285 -23.15 -0.69 -8.51
CA ASP A 285 -23.08 0.12 -7.30
C ASP A 285 -22.16 -0.49 -6.21
N TYR A 286 -21.28 -1.44 -6.55
CA TYR A 286 -20.40 -2.14 -5.61
C TYR A 286 -19.66 -1.22 -4.64
N GLY A 287 -19.04 -0.14 -5.15
CA GLY A 287 -18.33 0.82 -4.30
C GLY A 287 -19.23 1.52 -3.28
N ALA A 288 -20.49 1.79 -3.66
CA ALA A 288 -21.48 2.36 -2.74
C ALA A 288 -21.93 1.34 -1.68
N GLN A 289 -22.12 0.07 -2.07
CA GLN A 289 -22.43 -1.01 -1.13
C GLN A 289 -21.29 -1.22 -0.13
N LEU A 290 -20.05 -1.29 -0.60
CA LEU A 290 -18.86 -1.43 0.25
C LEU A 290 -18.76 -0.29 1.26
N ARG A 291 -18.93 0.97 0.80
CA ARG A 291 -18.94 2.14 1.68
C ARG A 291 -20.07 2.09 2.70
N ALA A 292 -21.28 1.66 2.31
CA ALA A 292 -22.40 1.53 3.24
C ALA A 292 -22.13 0.48 4.33
N GLU A 293 -21.47 -0.63 3.99
CA GLU A 293 -21.06 -1.65 4.96
C GLU A 293 -20.00 -1.13 5.93
N LEU A 294 -18.98 -0.41 5.43
CA LEU A 294 -17.96 0.26 6.26
C LEU A 294 -18.60 1.26 7.23
N LEU A 295 -19.45 2.15 6.72
CA LEU A 295 -20.17 3.15 7.53
C LEU A 295 -21.03 2.48 8.61
N SER A 296 -21.78 1.43 8.26
CA SER A 296 -22.59 0.68 9.23
C SER A 296 -21.76 0.06 10.34
N VAL A 297 -20.52 -0.36 10.08
CA VAL A 297 -19.62 -0.89 11.11
C VAL A 297 -19.06 0.25 11.97
N LEU A 298 -18.65 1.37 11.36
CA LEU A 298 -18.19 2.54 12.11
C LEU A 298 -19.29 3.07 13.04
N ASP A 299 -20.54 3.16 12.59
CA ASP A 299 -21.64 3.61 13.43
C ASP A 299 -21.85 2.72 14.68
N ALA A 300 -21.49 1.44 14.59
CA ALA A 300 -21.64 0.49 15.70
C ALA A 300 -20.44 0.45 16.65
N TYR A 301 -19.21 0.59 16.14
CA TYR A 301 -17.98 0.35 16.92
C TYR A 301 -17.06 1.56 17.06
N ASN A 302 -17.26 2.60 16.25
CA ASN A 302 -16.49 3.85 16.32
C ASN A 302 -17.31 5.02 15.70
N PRO A 303 -18.39 5.45 16.38
CA PRO A 303 -19.29 6.47 15.86
C PRO A 303 -18.61 7.84 15.65
N ASP A 304 -17.57 8.12 16.42
CA ASP A 304 -16.89 9.42 16.43
C ASP A 304 -15.72 9.51 15.43
N ALA A 305 -15.32 8.40 14.78
CA ALA A 305 -14.22 8.40 13.81
C ALA A 305 -14.49 9.35 12.63
N THR A 306 -13.53 10.23 12.36
CA THR A 306 -13.48 11.02 11.12
C THR A 306 -13.06 10.11 9.97
N ALA A 307 -13.81 10.05 8.88
CA ALA A 307 -13.48 9.17 7.76
C ALA A 307 -13.51 9.87 6.41
N VAL A 308 -12.64 9.42 5.50
CA VAL A 308 -12.64 9.79 4.09
C VAL A 308 -12.58 8.53 3.23
N PHE A 309 -13.45 8.46 2.24
CA PHE A 309 -13.57 7.35 1.29
C PHE A 309 -13.17 7.79 -0.11
N ASP A 310 -12.92 6.80 -0.97
CA ASP A 310 -12.62 6.98 -2.38
C ASP A 310 -11.30 7.74 -2.63
N VAL A 311 -10.34 7.59 -1.71
CA VAL A 311 -9.00 8.19 -1.80
C VAL A 311 -8.15 7.46 -2.84
N GLU A 312 -7.25 8.20 -3.50
CA GLU A 312 -6.31 7.74 -4.53
C GLU A 312 -5.19 6.86 -3.94
N PHE A 313 -5.51 5.72 -3.33
CA PHE A 313 -4.57 4.66 -2.97
C PHE A 313 -5.24 3.29 -3.04
N GLY A 314 -4.45 2.23 -3.25
CA GLY A 314 -4.94 0.87 -3.44
C GLY A 314 -4.91 0.43 -4.90
N HIS A 315 -5.85 -0.42 -5.31
CA HIS A 315 -5.84 -1.10 -6.62
C HIS A 315 -6.60 -0.37 -7.75
N ALA A 316 -7.17 0.80 -7.47
CA ALA A 316 -7.68 1.72 -8.48
C ALA A 316 -6.63 2.80 -8.79
N ASP A 317 -6.52 3.19 -10.06
CA ASP A 317 -5.60 4.21 -10.52
C ASP A 317 -6.28 5.57 -10.67
N PRO A 318 -5.55 6.68 -10.46
CA PRO A 318 -4.14 6.71 -10.09
C PRO A 318 -3.99 6.52 -8.56
N ALA A 319 -2.94 5.83 -8.13
CA ALA A 319 -2.64 5.65 -6.71
C ALA A 319 -1.45 6.51 -6.24
N VAL A 320 -1.49 6.97 -5.00
CA VAL A 320 -0.36 7.59 -4.30
C VAL A 320 0.37 6.56 -3.43
N PRO A 321 1.70 6.67 -3.26
CA PRO A 321 2.47 5.76 -2.40
C PRO A 321 2.25 6.00 -0.90
N LEU A 322 1.04 5.75 -0.41
CA LEU A 322 0.61 6.06 0.96
C LEU A 322 1.60 5.49 1.99
N PRO A 323 2.26 6.30 2.84
CA PRO A 323 3.31 5.82 3.75
C PRO A 323 2.75 5.34 5.10
N LEU A 324 2.76 4.02 5.33
CA LEU A 324 2.35 3.44 6.61
C LEU A 324 3.37 3.82 7.70
N GLY A 325 2.86 4.23 8.87
CA GLY A 325 3.65 4.74 10.01
C GLY A 325 3.87 6.26 10.00
N ALA A 326 3.71 6.93 8.85
CA ALA A 326 3.71 8.38 8.76
C ALA A 326 2.44 8.97 9.40
N LYS A 327 2.45 10.28 9.69
CA LYS A 327 1.25 10.95 10.24
C LYS A 327 0.34 11.38 9.09
N ALA A 328 -0.95 11.10 9.23
CA ALA A 328 -2.00 11.62 8.36
C ALA A 328 -2.87 12.59 9.16
N THR A 329 -3.23 13.71 8.54
CA THR A 329 -4.23 14.65 9.05
C THR A 329 -5.44 14.64 8.12
N LEU A 330 -6.61 14.37 8.68
CA LEU A 330 -7.90 14.43 8.02
C LEU A 330 -8.62 15.69 8.52
N ASP A 331 -9.06 16.54 7.60
CA ASP A 331 -9.77 17.78 7.91
C ASP A 331 -11.04 17.88 7.05
N PRO A 332 -12.19 17.40 7.56
CA PRO A 332 -13.46 17.39 6.82
C PRO A 332 -13.96 18.81 6.48
N ALA A 333 -13.65 19.80 7.31
CA ALA A 333 -14.13 21.17 7.13
C ALA A 333 -13.59 21.83 5.85
N VAL A 334 -12.42 21.40 5.38
CA VAL A 334 -11.81 21.84 4.12
C VAL A 334 -11.53 20.68 3.16
N GLU A 335 -12.15 19.52 3.41
CA GLU A 335 -12.02 18.28 2.62
C GLU A 335 -10.58 17.89 2.29
N ARG A 336 -9.68 17.99 3.27
CA ARG A 336 -8.22 17.85 3.05
C ARG A 336 -7.64 16.62 3.74
N LEU A 337 -6.90 15.82 2.97
CA LEU A 337 -6.00 14.78 3.46
C LEU A 337 -4.54 15.25 3.29
N ARG A 338 -3.79 15.28 4.39
CA ARG A 338 -2.35 15.62 4.39
C ARG A 338 -1.54 14.50 5.04
N ILE A 339 -0.41 14.16 4.45
CA ILE A 339 0.53 13.15 4.94
C ILE A 339 1.88 13.81 5.26
N ASP A 340 2.30 13.77 6.52
CA ASP A 340 3.51 14.44 7.04
C ASP A 340 4.74 13.54 7.13
#